data_AF-A0A392M225-F1
#
_entry.id   AF-A0A392M225-F1
#
_cell.length_a   1.000
_cell.length_b   1.000
_cell.length_c   1.000
_cell.angle_alpha   90.00
_cell.angle_beta   90.00
_cell.angle_gamma   90.00
#
_symmetry.space_group_name_H-M   'P 1'
#
loop_
_entity.id
_entity.type
_entity.pdbx_description
1 polymer ?
#
loop_
_entity_poly.entity_id
_entity_poly.type
_entity_poly.pdbx_seq_one_letter_code
_entity_poly.pdbx_strand_id
1 'polypeptide(L)'
;MRKKEGLADYRYFPEPDLPSVILSQEYVDGIQNSLPELPEEKRRRYEKMGLGMQDVIFLANDKNNETVSFVFNFQLYGCCCYGSAKQQMPVRIAWQSSLPLRRHMPVRRLQSRGEFFDATLAKGADAKSAANWIMSDIAAFMKNEKLTINDIKLTPEELFELIASIKGEIISGKIGKE
;
A
#
# COMPACT_ATOMS: atom_id res chain seq x y z
N MET A 1 -36.50 -15.19 10.81
CA MET A 1 -35.59 -15.59 9.70
C MET A 1 -36.23 -16.72 8.91
N ARG A 2 -36.16 -16.66 7.57
CA ARG A 2 -36.61 -17.75 6.68
C ARG A 2 -35.69 -18.96 6.88
N LYS A 3 -36.27 -20.14 7.17
CA LYS A 3 -35.52 -21.40 7.29
C LYS A 3 -35.17 -21.90 5.88
N LYS A 4 -33.91 -22.33 5.69
CA LYS A 4 -33.45 -22.95 4.44
C LYS A 4 -34.00 -24.37 4.39
N GLU A 5 -34.88 -24.65 3.44
CA GLU A 5 -35.39 -26.01 3.21
C GLU A 5 -34.47 -26.70 2.20
N GLY A 6 -33.69 -27.66 2.68
CA GLY A 6 -32.83 -28.53 1.88
C GLY A 6 -31.62 -27.87 1.20
N LEU A 7 -30.88 -28.70 0.46
CA LEU A 7 -29.87 -28.27 -0.50
C LEU A 7 -30.57 -28.12 -1.85
N ALA A 8 -30.64 -26.89 -2.37
CA ALA A 8 -31.16 -26.66 -3.71
C ALA A 8 -30.15 -27.23 -4.73
N ASP A 9 -30.62 -28.12 -5.60
CA ASP A 9 -29.82 -28.65 -6.71
C ASP A 9 -29.67 -27.57 -7.78
N TYR A 10 -28.59 -26.80 -7.65
CA TYR A 10 -28.16 -25.86 -8.67
C TYR A 10 -27.58 -26.68 -9.82
N ARG A 11 -28.42 -26.91 -10.83
CA ARG A 11 -28.09 -27.66 -12.05
C ARG A 11 -27.04 -26.87 -12.86
N TYR A 12 -25.78 -26.95 -12.44
CA TYR A 12 -24.69 -26.27 -13.12
C TYR A 12 -24.58 -26.76 -14.56
N PHE A 13 -24.64 -25.81 -15.49
CA PHE A 13 -24.41 -26.03 -16.91
C PHE A 13 -23.34 -25.02 -17.36
N PRO A 14 -22.35 -25.43 -18.18
CA PRO A 14 -21.36 -24.48 -18.70
C PRO A 14 -22.06 -23.43 -19.55
N GLU A 15 -21.82 -22.15 -19.28
CA GLU A 15 -22.44 -21.08 -20.05
C GLU A 15 -22.02 -21.20 -21.53
N PRO A 16 -22.99 -21.37 -22.47
CA PRO A 16 -22.68 -21.58 -23.87
C PRO A 16 -22.17 -20.30 -24.56
N ASP A 17 -22.49 -19.14 -23.98
CA ASP A 17 -22.18 -17.82 -24.55
C ASP A 17 -20.81 -17.29 -24.11
N LEU A 18 -20.21 -17.86 -23.06
CA LEU A 18 -18.94 -17.38 -22.53
C LEU A 18 -17.78 -18.23 -23.07
N PRO A 19 -16.85 -17.66 -23.85
CA PRO A 19 -15.65 -18.39 -24.25
C PRO A 19 -14.79 -18.71 -23.01
N SER A 20 -14.05 -19.82 -23.08
CA SER A 20 -13.14 -20.21 -22.00
C SER A 20 -12.07 -19.15 -21.77
N VAL A 21 -11.89 -18.74 -20.51
CA VAL A 21 -10.83 -17.81 -20.11
C VAL A 21 -9.50 -18.55 -20.08
N ILE A 22 -8.58 -18.16 -20.95
CA ILE A 22 -7.20 -18.68 -20.98
C ILE A 22 -6.29 -17.65 -20.33
N LEU A 23 -5.68 -18.00 -19.20
CA LEU A 23 -4.70 -17.17 -18.52
C LEU A 23 -3.29 -17.51 -19.05
N SER A 24 -2.59 -16.54 -19.63
CA SER A 24 -1.19 -16.72 -20.02
C SER A 24 -0.30 -16.77 -18.77
N GLN A 25 0.81 -17.50 -18.85
CA GLN A 25 1.78 -17.57 -17.76
C GLN A 25 2.39 -16.18 -17.48
N GLU A 26 2.64 -15.38 -18.51
CA GLU A 26 3.11 -13.99 -18.36
C GLU A 26 2.16 -13.12 -17.52
N TYR A 27 0.84 -13.33 -17.66
CA TYR A 27 -0.16 -12.61 -16.87
C TYR A 27 -0.15 -13.06 -15.41
N VAL A 28 -0.01 -14.37 -15.16
CA VAL A 28 0.09 -14.93 -13.80
C VAL A 28 1.37 -14.45 -13.13
N ASP A 29 2.50 -14.47 -13.82
CA ASP A 29 3.80 -13.99 -13.33
C ASP A 29 3.74 -12.49 -13.02
N GLY A 30 3.06 -11.70 -13.85
CA GLY A 30 2.83 -10.27 -13.61
C GLY A 30 2.07 -10.03 -12.30
N ILE A 31 0.99 -10.79 -12.07
CA ILE A 31 0.23 -10.72 -10.80
C ILE A 31 1.12 -11.15 -9.63
N GLN A 32 1.82 -12.27 -9.76
CA GLN A 32 2.66 -12.81 -8.69
C GLN A 32 3.75 -11.83 -8.26
N ASN A 33 4.40 -11.15 -9.22
CA ASN A 33 5.41 -10.12 -8.94
C ASN A 33 4.82 -8.84 -8.33
N SER A 34 3.53 -8.55 -8.56
CA SER A 34 2.86 -7.37 -8.01
C SER A 34 2.35 -7.57 -6.57
N LEU A 35 2.18 -8.83 -6.15
CA LEU A 35 1.67 -9.15 -4.82
C LEU A 35 2.70 -8.78 -3.74
N PRO A 36 2.29 -8.04 -2.69
CA PRO A 36 3.16 -7.76 -1.56
C PRO A 36 3.45 -9.02 -0.74
N GLU A 37 4.48 -8.95 0.11
CA GLU A 37 4.82 -10.04 1.03
C GLU A 37 3.62 -10.46 1.90
N LEU A 38 3.43 -11.77 2.06
CA LEU A 38 2.34 -12.27 2.89
C LEU A 38 2.54 -11.85 4.35
N PRO A 39 1.46 -11.53 5.08
CA PRO A 39 1.57 -11.14 6.49
C PRO A 39 2.27 -12.19 7.36
N GLU A 40 2.17 -13.48 7.05
CA GLU A 40 2.87 -14.54 7.79
C GLU A 40 4.38 -14.53 7.55
N GLU A 41 4.80 -14.31 6.32
CA GLU A 41 6.22 -14.25 5.95
C GLU A 41 6.90 -13.03 6.57
N LYS A 42 6.20 -11.88 6.53
CA LYS A 42 6.62 -10.65 7.21
C LYS A 42 6.80 -10.88 8.72
N ARG A 43 5.87 -11.59 9.36
CA ARG A 43 5.98 -11.97 10.78
C ARG A 43 7.23 -12.80 11.06
N ARG A 44 7.46 -13.85 10.27
CA ARG A 44 8.66 -14.70 10.41
C ARG A 44 9.95 -13.91 10.24
N ARG A 45 9.98 -12.91 9.35
CA ARG A 45 11.13 -12.02 9.19
C ARG A 45 11.41 -11.23 10.47
N TYR A 46 10.37 -10.64 11.06
CA TYR A 46 10.51 -9.85 12.29
C TYR A 46 10.85 -10.70 13.52
N GLU A 47 10.31 -11.91 13.62
CA GLU A 47 10.70 -12.85 14.68
C GLU A 47 12.19 -13.20 14.61
N LYS A 48 12.74 -13.42 13.42
CA LYS A 48 14.19 -13.64 13.22
C LYS A 48 15.05 -12.44 13.64
N MET A 49 14.48 -11.23 13.61
CA MET A 49 15.15 -10.01 14.08
C MET A 49 15.11 -9.85 15.61
N GLY A 50 14.44 -10.75 16.34
CA GLY A 50 14.36 -10.73 17.81
C GLY A 50 13.29 -9.79 18.38
N LEU A 51 12.27 -9.44 17.58
CA LEU A 51 11.13 -8.65 18.03
C LEU A 51 10.16 -9.47 18.89
N GLY A 52 9.47 -8.82 19.83
CA GLY A 52 8.46 -9.46 20.66
C GLY A 52 7.23 -9.86 19.84
N MET A 53 6.56 -10.96 20.23
CA MET A 53 5.37 -11.45 19.50
C MET A 53 4.27 -10.38 19.38
N GLN A 54 4.09 -9.54 20.40
CA GLN A 54 3.11 -8.44 20.38
C GLN A 54 3.47 -7.40 19.30
N ASP A 55 4.73 -6.97 19.25
CA ASP A 55 5.26 -6.00 18.28
C ASP A 55 5.10 -6.53 16.85
N VAL A 56 5.44 -7.80 16.64
CA VAL A 56 5.34 -8.50 15.36
C VAL A 56 3.89 -8.50 14.85
N ILE A 57 2.94 -8.85 15.70
CA ILE A 57 1.51 -8.87 15.36
C ILE A 57 1.01 -7.46 15.02
N PHE A 58 1.42 -6.45 15.79
CA PHE A 58 1.00 -5.07 15.58
C PHE A 58 1.50 -4.49 14.26
N LEU A 59 2.79 -4.71 13.96
CA LEU A 59 3.44 -4.21 12.74
C LEU A 59 3.01 -4.98 11.48
N ALA A 60 2.65 -6.25 11.61
CA ALA A 60 2.24 -7.07 10.47
C ALA A 60 0.74 -6.99 10.13
N ASN A 61 -0.13 -6.70 11.10
CA ASN A 61 -1.59 -6.70 10.89
C ASN A 61 -2.15 -5.37 10.41
N ASP A 62 -1.46 -4.65 9.54
CA ASP A 62 -2.02 -3.43 8.95
C ASP A 62 -3.02 -3.74 7.85
N LYS A 63 -4.28 -3.36 8.09
CA LYS A 63 -5.42 -3.52 7.17
C LYS A 63 -5.23 -2.77 5.85
N ASN A 64 -4.30 -1.83 5.78
CA ASN A 64 -4.00 -1.07 4.58
C ASN A 64 -3.36 -1.93 3.47
N ASN A 65 -2.83 -3.11 3.80
CA ASN A 65 -2.34 -4.06 2.81
C ASN A 65 -3.46 -4.81 2.05
N GLU A 66 -4.72 -4.70 2.51
CA GLU A 66 -5.89 -5.22 1.79
C GLU A 66 -6.39 -4.21 0.74
N THR A 67 -6.06 -2.93 0.91
CA THR A 67 -6.28 -1.88 -0.09
C THR A 67 -5.04 -1.69 -0.94
N VAL A 68 -4.54 -2.77 -1.55
CA VAL A 68 -3.88 -2.59 -2.85
C VAL A 68 -4.99 -2.00 -3.70
N SER A 69 -4.97 -0.68 -3.87
CA SER A 69 -5.86 -0.02 -4.79
C SER A 69 -5.58 -0.68 -6.12
N PHE A 70 -6.46 -1.61 -6.48
CA PHE A 70 -6.85 -1.88 -7.84
C PHE A 70 -7.19 -0.49 -8.39
N VAL A 71 -6.15 0.22 -8.85
CA VAL A 71 -6.31 1.21 -9.89
C VAL A 71 -6.60 0.37 -11.12
N PHE A 72 -7.83 -0.18 -11.12
CA PHE A 72 -8.49 -0.70 -12.29
C PHE A 72 -8.43 0.48 -13.25
N ASN A 73 -7.52 0.38 -14.21
CA ASN A 73 -7.50 1.23 -15.37
C ASN A 73 -8.74 0.87 -16.19
N PHE A 74 -9.90 1.33 -15.71
CA PHE A 74 -11.17 1.23 -16.39
C PHE A 74 -11.62 2.66 -16.68
N GLN A 75 -10.82 3.39 -17.46
CA GLN A 75 -11.29 4.61 -18.07
C GLN A 75 -12.20 4.24 -19.24
N LEU A 76 -13.46 3.98 -18.87
CA LEU A 76 -14.69 4.26 -19.59
C LEU A 76 -14.48 4.77 -21.02
N TYR A 77 -14.51 3.85 -21.98
CA TYR A 77 -14.95 4.19 -23.35
C TYR A 77 -16.46 4.47 -23.30
N GLY A 78 -16.81 5.67 -22.87
CA GLY A 78 -18.14 6.23 -22.95
C GLY A 78 -18.37 6.89 -24.31
N CYS A 79 -19.39 6.38 -25.02
CA CYS A 79 -20.24 7.06 -25.98
C CYS A 79 -19.66 8.24 -26.77
N CYS A 80 -19.30 7.98 -28.03
CA CYS A 80 -19.39 9.00 -29.07
C CYS A 80 -20.77 8.90 -29.75
N CYS A 81 -21.79 9.41 -29.08
CA CYS A 81 -22.94 9.96 -29.79
C CYS A 81 -22.57 11.41 -30.13
N TYR A 82 -22.13 11.70 -31.35
CA TYR A 82 -22.51 12.96 -32.00
C TYR A 82 -22.24 12.93 -33.51
N GLY A 83 -23.27 13.34 -34.26
CA GLY A 83 -23.32 13.32 -35.71
C GLY A 83 -22.28 14.20 -36.39
N SER A 84 -21.86 13.71 -37.55
CA SER A 84 -21.09 14.45 -38.53
C SER A 84 -21.98 15.48 -39.22
N ALA A 85 -21.59 16.76 -39.23
CA ALA A 85 -21.24 17.43 -40.48
C ALA A 85 -21.04 18.95 -40.32
N LYS A 86 -19.93 19.41 -40.90
CA LYS A 86 -19.60 20.79 -41.32
C LYS A 86 -19.31 21.80 -40.21
N GLN A 87 -18.03 22.13 -40.05
CA GLN A 87 -17.53 23.43 -40.51
C GLN A 87 -15.98 23.51 -40.51
N GLN A 88 -15.53 24.26 -41.51
CA GLN A 88 -14.17 24.59 -41.94
C GLN A 88 -13.27 25.19 -40.83
N MET A 89 -12.03 24.67 -40.72
CA MET A 89 -10.70 25.34 -40.66
C MET A 89 -10.44 26.50 -39.64
N PRO A 90 -9.19 26.95 -39.34
CA PRO A 90 -7.86 26.60 -39.89
C PRO A 90 -6.72 26.34 -38.86
N VAL A 91 -5.72 25.58 -39.32
CA VAL A 91 -4.24 25.80 -39.28
C VAL A 91 -3.55 26.34 -38.01
N ARG A 92 -2.39 25.70 -37.72
CA ARG A 92 -1.26 26.11 -36.83
C ARG A 92 -1.51 25.84 -35.34
N ILE A 93 -0.82 24.91 -34.69
CA ILE A 93 0.58 25.04 -34.23
C ILE A 93 1.10 23.65 -33.79
N ALA A 94 2.34 23.37 -34.18
CA ALA A 94 3.31 22.45 -33.54
C ALA A 94 2.77 21.17 -32.87
N TRP A 95 2.89 20.04 -33.57
CA TRP A 95 3.13 18.75 -32.92
C TRP A 95 4.52 18.81 -32.28
N GLN A 96 4.60 19.42 -31.10
CA GLN A 96 5.77 19.32 -30.25
C GLN A 96 5.83 17.89 -29.73
N SER A 97 6.60 17.09 -30.44
CA SER A 97 7.14 15.77 -30.13
C SER A 97 8.00 15.77 -28.87
N SER A 98 7.51 16.39 -27.79
CA SER A 98 8.23 16.59 -26.54
C SER A 98 7.24 16.80 -25.39
N LEU A 99 6.28 15.88 -25.26
CA LEU A 99 5.77 15.59 -23.93
C LEU A 99 6.72 14.55 -23.35
N PRO A 100 7.50 14.88 -22.30
CA PRO A 100 8.36 13.89 -21.68
C PRO A 100 7.44 12.77 -21.24
N LEU A 101 7.85 11.52 -21.50
CA LEU A 101 7.38 10.35 -20.77
C LEU A 101 7.14 10.82 -19.35
N ARG A 102 5.87 10.97 -18.97
CA ARG A 102 5.49 11.29 -17.61
C ARG A 102 5.92 10.03 -16.89
N ARG A 103 7.19 10.01 -16.46
CA ARG A 103 7.74 9.00 -15.58
C ARG A 103 6.69 8.93 -14.50
N HIS A 104 5.93 7.84 -14.50
CA HIS A 104 5.17 7.45 -13.34
C HIS A 104 6.20 7.55 -12.23
N MET A 105 6.10 8.60 -11.43
CA MET A 105 6.79 8.65 -10.18
C MET A 105 5.85 7.85 -9.29
N PRO A 106 6.12 6.57 -9.01
CA PRO A 106 5.47 5.95 -7.88
C PRO A 106 6.06 6.68 -6.67
N VAL A 107 5.44 7.77 -6.25
CA VAL A 107 5.56 8.16 -4.85
C VAL A 107 4.83 7.06 -4.12
N ARG A 108 5.55 5.97 -3.83
CA ARG A 108 5.09 4.87 -2.99
C ARG A 108 4.91 5.50 -1.62
N ARG A 109 3.72 6.07 -1.40
CA ARG A 109 3.28 6.53 -0.10
C ARG A 109 3.38 5.32 0.81
N LEU A 110 4.13 5.40 1.91
CA LEU A 110 4.26 4.30 2.88
C LEU A 110 2.86 4.05 3.44
N GLN A 111 2.16 3.02 2.96
CA GLN A 111 0.74 2.84 3.23
C GLN A 111 0.51 2.18 4.60
N SER A 112 1.57 1.66 5.25
CA SER A 112 1.47 0.91 6.51
C SER A 112 2.58 1.21 7.52
N ARG A 113 2.28 0.98 8.80
CA ARG A 113 3.23 0.98 9.94
C ARG A 113 4.38 0.03 9.69
N GLY A 114 4.10 -1.14 9.10
CA GLY A 114 5.12 -2.12 8.74
C GLY A 114 6.10 -1.57 7.71
N GLU A 115 5.63 -0.91 6.66
CA GLU A 115 6.50 -0.26 5.66
C GLU A 115 7.28 0.92 6.28
N PHE A 116 6.66 1.70 7.16
CA PHE A 116 7.35 2.77 7.88
C PHE A 116 8.48 2.22 8.79
N PHE A 117 8.21 1.11 9.47
CA PHE A 117 9.22 0.39 10.26
C PHE A 117 10.33 -0.17 9.37
N ASP A 118 10.01 -0.83 8.27
CA ASP A 118 11.01 -1.35 7.33
C ASP A 118 11.89 -0.22 6.76
N ALA A 119 11.31 0.96 6.49
CA ALA A 119 12.04 2.14 6.03
C ALA A 119 13.01 2.70 7.09
N THR A 120 12.63 2.68 8.38
CA THR A 120 13.55 3.08 9.47
C THR A 120 14.67 2.07 9.69
N LEU A 121 14.38 0.77 9.57
CA LEU A 121 15.40 -0.27 9.61
C LEU A 121 16.43 -0.13 8.46
N ALA A 122 15.98 0.25 7.27
CA ALA A 122 16.88 0.48 6.13
C ALA A 122 17.90 1.60 6.39
N LYS A 123 17.64 2.52 7.32
CA LYS A 123 18.58 3.57 7.76
C LYS A 123 19.55 3.10 8.86
N GLY A 124 19.36 1.90 9.41
CA GLY A 124 20.22 1.32 10.45
C GLY A 124 19.73 1.56 11.87
N ALA A 125 18.44 1.86 12.07
CA ALA A 125 17.84 1.94 13.40
C ALA A 125 17.85 0.57 14.13
N ASP A 126 17.91 0.59 15.46
CA ASP A 126 17.71 -0.60 16.28
C ASP A 126 16.24 -1.06 16.20
N ALA A 127 16.02 -2.33 15.83
CA ALA A 127 14.69 -2.87 15.56
C ALA A 127 13.77 -2.81 16.78
N LYS A 128 14.29 -3.15 17.96
CA LYS A 128 13.53 -3.16 19.20
C LYS A 128 13.12 -1.75 19.63
N SER A 129 14.06 -0.81 19.55
CA SER A 129 13.80 0.58 19.91
C SER A 129 12.81 1.24 18.95
N ALA A 130 12.96 1.02 17.64
CA ALA A 130 12.03 1.55 16.63
C ALA A 130 10.61 0.99 16.81
N ALA A 131 10.46 -0.32 17.07
CA ALA A 131 9.16 -0.93 17.32
C ALA A 131 8.46 -0.32 18.55
N ASN A 132 9.20 -0.10 19.63
CA ASN A 132 8.66 0.53 20.84
C ASN A 132 8.13 1.93 20.56
N TRP A 133 8.92 2.79 19.90
CA TRP A 133 8.51 4.17 19.56
C TRP A 133 7.26 4.20 18.68
N ILE A 134 7.15 3.29 17.71
CA ILE A 134 5.99 3.19 16.84
C ILE A 134 4.73 2.77 17.63
N MET A 135 4.87 1.84 18.57
CA MET A 135 3.74 1.32 19.34
C MET A 135 3.30 2.22 20.50
N SER A 136 4.22 2.94 21.14
CA SER A 136 3.87 3.81 22.27
C SER A 136 3.50 5.20 21.79
N ASP A 137 4.48 5.96 21.31
CA ASP A 137 4.36 7.40 21.17
C ASP A 137 3.66 7.76 19.86
N ILE A 138 4.06 7.14 18.74
CA ILE A 138 3.42 7.36 17.44
C ILE A 138 1.98 6.83 17.44
N ALA A 139 1.73 5.66 18.04
CA ALA A 139 0.37 5.14 18.14
C ALA A 139 -0.53 6.00 19.05
N ALA A 140 0.01 6.53 20.16
CA ALA A 140 -0.72 7.46 21.01
C ALA A 140 -1.04 8.76 20.26
N PHE A 141 -0.08 9.31 19.53
CA PHE A 141 -0.26 10.50 18.69
C PHE A 141 -1.36 10.29 17.63
N MET A 142 -1.30 9.18 16.89
CA MET A 142 -2.32 8.80 15.91
C MET A 142 -3.71 8.71 16.52
N LYS A 143 -3.83 8.16 17.73
CA LYS A 143 -5.12 8.02 18.42
C LYS A 143 -5.68 9.36 18.88
N ASN A 144 -4.82 10.27 19.35
CA ASN A 144 -5.22 11.58 19.86
C ASN A 144 -5.66 12.51 18.72
N GLU A 145 -4.88 12.56 17.64
CA GLU A 145 -5.18 13.42 16.49
C GLU A 145 -6.14 12.77 15.47
N LYS A 146 -6.45 11.47 15.65
CA LYS A 146 -7.27 10.66 14.74
C LYS A 146 -6.75 10.65 13.29
N LEU A 147 -5.43 10.76 13.13
CA LEU A 147 -4.75 10.75 11.85
C LEU A 147 -4.35 9.33 11.44
N THR A 148 -4.22 9.12 10.13
CA THR A 148 -3.62 7.88 9.60
C THR A 148 -2.12 8.08 9.39
N ILE A 149 -1.34 6.98 9.29
CA ILE A 149 0.12 7.02 9.06
C ILE A 149 0.53 7.95 7.91
N ASN A 150 -0.32 8.09 6.90
CA ASN A 150 -0.07 8.91 5.72
C ASN A 150 -0.16 10.42 5.98
N ASP A 151 -0.88 10.83 7.02
CA ASP A 151 -1.18 12.24 7.31
C ASP A 151 -0.16 12.85 8.29
N ILE A 152 0.68 12.01 8.88
CA ILE A 152 1.70 12.42 9.83
C ILE A 152 2.88 13.03 9.05
N LYS A 153 3.39 14.17 9.54
CA LYS A 153 4.57 14.83 8.97
C LYS A 153 5.89 14.11 9.30
N LEU A 154 5.83 13.07 10.14
CA LEU A 154 6.99 12.31 10.59
C LEU A 154 7.54 11.45 9.44
N THR A 155 8.81 11.67 9.12
CA THR A 155 9.53 10.86 8.16
C THR A 155 10.29 9.72 8.86
N PRO A 156 10.58 8.60 8.17
CA PRO A 156 11.44 7.56 8.71
C PRO A 156 12.85 8.06 9.09
N GLU A 157 13.31 9.13 8.43
CA GLU A 157 14.61 9.74 8.69
C GLU A 157 14.64 10.44 10.04
N GLU A 158 13.62 11.25 10.35
CA GLU A 158 13.48 11.92 11.65
C GLU A 158 13.40 10.92 12.81
N LEU A 159 12.67 9.82 12.64
CA LEU A 159 12.62 8.78 13.67
C LEU A 159 13.99 8.10 13.88
N PHE A 160 14.75 7.87 12.81
CA PHE A 160 16.10 7.35 12.92
C PHE A 160 17.02 8.33 13.66
N GLU A 161 16.99 9.61 13.31
CA GLU A 161 17.79 10.65 13.98
C GLU A 161 17.49 10.75 15.48
N LEU A 162 16.21 10.64 15.85
CA LEU A 162 15.79 10.58 17.25
C LEU A 162 16.38 9.35 17.97
N ILE A 163 16.27 8.16 17.37
CA ILE A 163 16.81 6.91 17.94
C ILE A 163 18.34 6.97 18.05
N ALA A 164 19.02 7.50 17.03
CA ALA A 164 20.46 7.66 17.02
C ALA A 164 20.93 8.60 18.14
N SER A 165 20.21 9.70 18.37
CA SER A 165 20.50 10.66 19.44
C SER A 165 20.32 10.06 20.84
N ILE A 166 19.32 9.19 21.02
CA ILE A 166 19.10 8.45 22.28
C ILE A 166 20.22 7.45 22.54
N LYS A 167 20.67 6.73 21.49
CA LYS A 167 21.77 5.76 21.61
C LYS A 167 23.11 6.44 21.91
N GLY A 168 23.29 7.68 21.48
CA GLY A 168 24.46 8.51 21.82
C GLY A 168 24.47 9.08 23.24
N GLU A 169 23.51 8.72 24.11
CA GLU A 169 23.28 9.29 25.45
C GLU A 169 23.06 10.81 25.49
N ILE A 170 22.84 11.44 24.33
CA ILE A 170 22.69 12.90 24.22
C ILE A 170 21.34 13.35 24.79
N ILE A 171 20.31 12.50 24.67
CA ILE A 171 18.93 12.82 25.07
C ILE A 171 18.35 11.65 25.88
N SER A 172 17.76 11.95 27.05
CA SER A 172 17.04 10.94 27.83
C SER A 172 15.69 10.59 27.18
N GLY A 173 15.24 9.34 27.32
CA GLY A 173 13.96 8.90 26.73
C GLY A 173 12.70 9.66 27.20
N LYS A 174 12.81 10.49 28.25
CA LYS A 174 11.74 11.41 28.65
C LYS A 174 11.70 12.67 27.79
N ILE A 175 12.86 13.23 27.45
CA ILE A 175 12.97 14.45 26.63
C ILE A 175 12.52 14.19 25.20
N GLY A 176 12.77 12.99 24.66
CA GLY A 176 12.28 12.62 23.32
C GLY A 176 10.76 12.46 23.19
N LYS A 177 10.02 12.47 24.31
CA LYS A 177 8.55 12.37 24.33
C LYS A 177 7.86 13.72 24.48
N GLU A 178 8.61 14.74 24.92
CA GLU A 178 8.15 16.13 25.05
C GLU A 178 8.20 16.84 23.70
#